data_AF-A0A967XVU8-F1
#
_entry.id   AF-A0A967XVU8-F1
#
_cell.length_a   1.000
_cell.length_b   1.000
_cell.length_c   1.000
_cell.angle_alpha   90.00
_cell.angle_beta   90.00
_cell.angle_gamma   90.00
#
_symmetry.space_group_name_H-M   'P 1'
#
loop_
_entity.id
_entity.type
_entity.pdbx_description
1 polymer ?
#
loop_
_entity_poly.entity_id
_entity_poly.type
_entity_poly.pdbx_seq_one_letter_code
_entity_poly.pdbx_strand_id
1 'polypeptide(L)'
;FIAFEGYDLIATVAEEIKQPEKNIPCATFIALGITVLIYLLILFVSLGAIDPSDSTAWQVLGKFKETAIVRAAEGFMPAIGVAVIVFGGLLSTTSALNATVMAASRVAFSMGRDLWLPKRMSFIHPQRRTPHIAILITGAILLGMALTLPIEAVGSAASLIFLLTFAFVNLAAIALRR
;
A
#
# COMPACT_ATOMS: atom_id res chain seq x y z
N PHE A 1 4.91 -8.70 -3.93
CA PHE A 1 5.62 -7.99 -2.84
C PHE A 1 4.82 -6.78 -2.40
N ILE A 2 4.50 -5.85 -3.32
CA ILE A 2 3.75 -4.62 -3.01
C ILE A 2 2.48 -4.79 -2.18
N ALA A 3 1.78 -5.93 -2.26
CA ALA A 3 0.62 -6.22 -1.42
C ALA A 3 0.92 -6.27 0.10
N PHE A 4 2.17 -6.54 0.51
CA PHE A 4 2.62 -6.50 1.90
C PHE A 4 3.30 -5.17 2.28
N GLU A 5 3.33 -4.20 1.37
CA GLU A 5 3.79 -2.84 1.65
C GLU A 5 2.78 -2.10 2.55
N GLY A 6 3.26 -1.12 3.33
CA GLY A 6 2.40 -0.22 4.09
C GLY A 6 2.63 -0.24 5.59
N TYR A 7 3.32 -1.26 6.13
CA TYR A 7 3.64 -1.31 7.56
C TYR A 7 4.67 -0.25 7.98
N ASP A 8 5.53 0.16 7.06
CA ASP A 8 6.52 1.22 7.23
C ASP A 8 5.88 2.62 7.23
N LEU A 9 4.72 2.78 6.61
CA LEU A 9 3.94 4.02 6.65
C LEU A 9 3.58 4.43 8.09
N ILE A 10 3.42 3.46 9.00
CA ILE A 10 3.18 3.72 10.43
C ILE A 10 4.31 4.56 11.02
N ALA A 11 5.56 4.32 10.61
CA ALA A 11 6.71 5.06 11.10
C ALA A 11 6.79 6.49 10.54
N THR A 12 6.22 6.76 9.36
CA THR A 12 6.25 8.11 8.75
C THR A 12 5.42 9.14 9.53
N VAL A 13 4.47 8.66 10.35
CA VAL A 13 3.63 9.49 11.22
C VAL A 13 3.96 9.28 12.70
N ALA A 14 5.17 8.82 13.01
CA ALA A 14 5.61 8.56 14.39
C ALA A 14 5.45 9.78 15.31
N GLU A 15 5.63 11.00 14.78
CA GLU A 15 5.46 12.26 15.55
C GLU A 15 4.01 12.50 15.99
N GLU A 16 3.02 11.86 15.36
CA GLU A 16 1.59 12.00 15.67
C GLU A 16 1.06 10.85 16.55
N ILE A 17 1.88 9.82 16.85
CA ILE A 17 1.49 8.62 17.60
C ILE A 17 1.75 8.78 19.11
N LYS A 18 0.79 8.42 19.95
CA LYS A 18 0.99 8.32 21.41
C LYS A 18 1.93 7.16 21.73
N GLN A 19 2.97 7.38 22.54
CA GLN A 19 3.96 6.36 22.94
C GLN A 19 4.53 5.56 21.75
N PRO A 20 5.20 6.23 20.79
CA PRO A 20 5.63 5.62 19.54
C PRO A 20 6.58 4.43 19.73
N GLU A 21 7.46 4.48 20.74
CA GLU A 21 8.42 3.40 21.06
C GLU A 21 7.77 2.05 21.37
N LYS A 22 6.54 2.04 21.91
CA LYS A 22 5.80 0.82 22.23
C LYS A 22 4.75 0.50 21.17
N ASN A 23 4.06 1.52 20.68
CA ASN A 23 2.91 1.34 19.82
C ASN A 23 3.29 1.04 18.37
N ILE A 24 4.37 1.64 17.83
CA ILE A 24 4.80 1.36 16.46
C ILE A 24 5.22 -0.11 16.30
N PRO A 25 6.12 -0.68 17.13
CA PRO A 25 6.50 -2.09 16.98
C PRO A 25 5.31 -3.05 17.14
N CYS A 26 4.47 -2.83 18.16
CA CYS A 26 3.30 -3.66 18.42
C CYS A 26 2.30 -3.63 17.26
N ALA A 27 1.95 -2.44 16.78
CA ALA A 27 1.02 -2.26 15.67
C ALA A 27 1.55 -2.90 14.38
N THR A 28 2.84 -2.74 14.08
CA THR A 28 3.48 -3.34 12.90
C THR A 28 3.36 -4.87 12.89
N PHE A 29 3.71 -5.55 14.00
CA PHE A 29 3.63 -7.01 14.07
C PHE A 29 2.19 -7.53 14.04
N ILE A 30 1.27 -6.87 14.74
CA ILE A 30 -0.15 -7.24 14.74
C ILE A 30 -0.75 -7.06 13.34
N ALA A 31 -0.50 -5.91 12.69
CA ALA A 31 -1.00 -5.64 11.35
C ALA A 31 -0.46 -6.65 10.34
N LEU A 32 0.83 -7.00 10.42
CA LEU A 32 1.44 -8.00 9.56
C LEU A 32 0.80 -9.38 9.77
N GLY A 33 0.62 -9.82 11.02
CA GLY A 33 0.02 -11.11 11.34
C GLY A 33 -1.42 -11.22 10.83
N ILE A 34 -2.23 -10.17 11.06
CA ILE A 34 -3.62 -10.11 10.57
C ILE A 34 -3.65 -10.14 9.04
N THR A 35 -2.77 -9.37 8.37
CA THR A 35 -2.72 -9.30 6.90
C THR A 35 -2.37 -10.65 6.29
N VAL A 36 -1.35 -11.33 6.82
CA VAL A 36 -0.94 -12.68 6.38
C VAL A 36 -2.11 -13.65 6.53
N LEU A 37 -2.78 -13.66 7.68
CA LEU A 37 -3.92 -14.55 7.93
C LEU A 37 -5.06 -14.31 6.94
N ILE A 38 -5.44 -13.05 6.72
CA ILE A 38 -6.49 -12.69 5.76
C ILE A 38 -6.11 -13.12 4.34
N TYR A 39 -4.86 -12.92 3.93
CA TYR A 39 -4.39 -13.32 2.60
C TYR A 39 -4.45 -14.83 2.40
N LEU A 40 -4.07 -15.61 3.40
CA LEU A 40 -4.18 -17.07 3.36
C LEU A 40 -5.64 -17.52 3.26
N LEU A 41 -6.55 -16.89 4.01
CA LEU A 41 -7.98 -17.20 3.95
C LEU A 41 -8.57 -16.87 2.57
N ILE A 42 -8.27 -15.69 2.02
CA ILE A 42 -8.74 -15.30 0.69
C ILE A 42 -8.21 -16.25 -0.37
N LEU A 43 -6.92 -16.62 -0.30
CA LEU A 43 -6.31 -17.58 -1.22
C LEU A 43 -7.01 -18.94 -1.14
N PHE A 44 -7.24 -19.46 0.07
CA PHE A 44 -7.91 -20.73 0.30
C PHE A 44 -9.33 -20.74 -0.29
N VAL A 45 -10.13 -19.70 0.02
CA VAL A 45 -11.50 -19.57 -0.50
C VAL A 45 -11.50 -19.40 -2.02
N SER A 46 -10.58 -18.61 -2.58
CA SER A 46 -10.53 -18.36 -4.02
C SER A 46 -10.18 -19.61 -4.82
N LEU A 47 -9.27 -20.44 -4.29
CA LEU A 47 -8.92 -21.72 -4.90
C LEU A 47 -10.08 -22.73 -4.81
N GLY A 48 -10.83 -22.74 -3.71
CA GLY A 48 -12.00 -23.60 -3.54
C GLY A 48 -13.23 -23.17 -4.33
N ALA A 49 -13.34 -21.89 -4.72
CA ALA A 49 -14.49 -21.34 -5.43
C ALA A 49 -14.48 -21.60 -6.95
N ILE A 50 -13.39 -22.15 -7.50
CA ILE A 50 -13.27 -22.45 -8.93
C ILE A 50 -13.30 -23.96 -9.11
N ASP A 51 -14.19 -24.42 -9.98
CA ASP A 51 -14.25 -25.81 -10.42
C ASP A 51 -13.24 -26.02 -11.57
N PRO A 52 -12.15 -26.77 -11.36
CA PRO A 52 -11.13 -26.98 -12.39
C PRO A 52 -11.59 -28.08 -13.36
N SER A 53 -12.38 -27.71 -14.38
CA SER A 53 -12.85 -28.68 -15.37
C SER A 53 -11.71 -29.30 -16.21
N ASP A 54 -10.70 -28.50 -16.60
CA ASP A 54 -9.57 -28.95 -17.44
C ASP A 54 -8.18 -28.47 -16.95
N SER A 55 -8.12 -27.64 -15.91
CA SER A 55 -6.86 -27.04 -15.43
C SER A 55 -6.95 -26.69 -13.95
N THR A 56 -5.82 -26.77 -13.23
CA THR A 56 -5.77 -26.49 -11.79
C THR A 56 -6.27 -25.07 -11.44
N ALA A 57 -6.94 -24.91 -10.29
CA ALA A 57 -7.57 -23.65 -9.89
C ALA A 57 -6.61 -22.44 -9.87
N TRP A 58 -5.35 -22.63 -9.47
CA TRP A 58 -4.34 -21.57 -9.46
C TRP A 58 -3.94 -21.10 -10.86
N GLN A 59 -3.94 -21.98 -11.87
CA GLN A 59 -3.68 -21.61 -13.26
C GLN A 59 -4.85 -20.79 -13.84
N VAL A 60 -6.08 -21.15 -13.47
CA VAL A 60 -7.28 -20.40 -13.88
C VAL A 60 -7.23 -19.00 -13.29
N LEU A 61 -7.05 -18.86 -11.97
CA LEU A 61 -6.94 -17.56 -11.30
C LEU A 61 -5.79 -16.72 -11.86
N GLY A 62 -4.64 -17.35 -12.13
CA GLY A 62 -3.46 -16.66 -12.67
C GLY A 62 -3.72 -15.95 -14.01
N LYS A 63 -4.67 -16.43 -14.82
CA LYS A 63 -5.06 -15.76 -16.08
C LYS A 63 -5.83 -14.46 -15.86
N PHE A 64 -6.56 -14.35 -14.75
CA PHE A 64 -7.41 -13.19 -14.44
C PHE A 64 -6.67 -12.10 -13.65
N LYS A 65 -5.42 -12.34 -13.22
CA LYS A 65 -4.54 -11.37 -12.55
C LYS A 65 -5.26 -10.57 -11.46
N GLU A 66 -5.40 -9.25 -11.61
CA GLU A 66 -6.02 -8.34 -10.64
C GLU A 66 -7.51 -8.62 -10.41
N THR A 67 -8.18 -9.24 -11.39
CA THR A 67 -9.62 -9.56 -11.33
C THR A 67 -9.90 -10.97 -10.80
N ALA A 68 -8.86 -11.73 -10.44
CA ALA A 68 -8.98 -13.13 -10.03
C ALA A 68 -9.92 -13.33 -8.83
N ILE A 69 -9.88 -12.42 -7.85
CA ILE A 69 -10.74 -12.50 -6.66
C ILE A 69 -12.22 -12.23 -7.03
N VAL A 70 -12.47 -11.31 -7.96
CA VAL A 70 -13.83 -11.05 -8.46
C VAL A 70 -14.36 -12.29 -9.19
N ARG A 71 -13.51 -12.92 -10.00
CA ARG A 71 -13.87 -14.15 -10.72
C ARG A 71 -14.13 -15.33 -9.78
N ALA A 72 -13.39 -15.42 -8.66
CA ALA A 72 -13.66 -16.40 -7.62
C ALA A 72 -15.01 -16.14 -6.93
N ALA A 73 -15.34 -14.88 -6.65
CA ALA A 73 -16.64 -14.52 -6.06
C ALA A 73 -17.83 -14.84 -6.98
N GLU A 74 -17.68 -14.68 -8.29
CA GLU A 74 -18.68 -15.13 -9.27
C GLU A 74 -18.96 -16.63 -9.18
N GLY A 75 -17.94 -17.44 -8.90
CA GLY A 75 -18.05 -18.90 -8.84
C GLY A 75 -18.86 -19.42 -7.64
N PHE A 76 -18.83 -18.71 -6.51
CA PHE A 76 -19.49 -19.15 -5.27
C PHE A 76 -20.74 -18.32 -4.90
N MET A 77 -20.75 -17.02 -5.17
CA MET A 77 -21.87 -16.13 -4.83
C MET A 77 -22.13 -15.09 -5.93
N PRO A 78 -22.85 -15.50 -7.00
CA PRO A 78 -23.11 -14.64 -8.16
C PRO A 78 -23.83 -13.34 -7.76
N ALA A 79 -23.48 -12.23 -8.43
CA ALA A 79 -23.98 -10.86 -8.21
C ALA A 79 -23.66 -10.23 -6.84
N ILE A 80 -24.06 -10.85 -5.72
CA ILE A 80 -23.85 -10.29 -4.38
C ILE A 80 -22.37 -10.34 -4.00
N GLY A 81 -21.70 -11.48 -4.21
CA GLY A 81 -20.27 -11.62 -3.92
C GLY A 81 -19.43 -10.65 -4.75
N VAL A 82 -19.75 -10.52 -6.04
CA VAL A 82 -19.10 -9.54 -6.93
C VAL A 82 -19.29 -8.11 -6.44
N ALA A 83 -20.54 -7.72 -6.13
CA ALA A 83 -20.82 -6.37 -5.65
C ALA A 83 -20.08 -6.05 -4.36
N VAL A 84 -20.04 -6.98 -3.40
CA VAL A 84 -19.31 -6.83 -2.14
C VAL A 84 -17.81 -6.70 -2.36
N ILE A 85 -17.21 -7.53 -3.21
CA ILE A 85 -15.77 -7.48 -3.48
C ILE A 85 -15.40 -6.21 -4.25
N VAL A 86 -16.17 -5.81 -5.25
CA VAL A 86 -15.89 -4.58 -6.02
C VAL A 86 -16.03 -3.37 -5.12
N PHE A 87 -17.12 -3.27 -4.36
CA PHE A 87 -17.35 -2.12 -3.48
C PHE A 87 -16.35 -2.08 -2.32
N GLY A 88 -16.08 -3.23 -1.68
CA GLY A 88 -15.07 -3.35 -0.64
C GLY A 88 -13.66 -3.05 -1.16
N GLY A 89 -13.34 -3.51 -2.36
CA GLY A 89 -12.10 -3.21 -3.07
C GLY A 89 -11.94 -1.70 -3.30
N LEU A 90 -12.96 -1.02 -3.81
CA LEU A 90 -12.95 0.44 -4.01
C LEU A 90 -12.71 1.21 -2.71
N LEU A 91 -13.42 0.85 -1.63
CA LEU A 91 -13.24 1.49 -0.33
C LEU A 91 -11.83 1.23 0.24
N SER A 92 -11.36 -0.02 0.14
CA SER A 92 -10.03 -0.42 0.59
C SER A 92 -8.93 0.33 -0.18
N THR A 93 -9.00 0.36 -1.51
CA THR A 93 -8.04 1.08 -2.36
C THR A 93 -8.09 2.58 -2.11
N THR A 94 -9.28 3.18 -1.92
CA THR A 94 -9.40 4.60 -1.60
C THR A 94 -8.75 4.94 -0.25
N SER A 95 -8.97 4.09 0.75
CA SER A 95 -8.35 4.23 2.07
C SER A 95 -6.82 4.11 1.99
N ALA A 96 -6.32 3.09 1.26
CA ALA A 96 -4.90 2.88 1.06
C ALA A 96 -4.25 4.05 0.30
N LEU A 97 -4.85 4.50 -0.81
CA LEU A 97 -4.40 5.67 -1.56
C LEU A 97 -4.32 6.92 -0.68
N ASN A 98 -5.35 7.16 0.13
CA ASN A 98 -5.34 8.28 1.06
C ASN A 98 -4.16 8.16 2.03
N ALA A 99 -3.93 6.99 2.66
CA ALA A 99 -2.80 6.76 3.55
C ALA A 99 -1.44 6.95 2.86
N THR A 100 -1.28 6.51 1.61
CA THR A 100 -0.04 6.67 0.84
C THR A 100 0.23 8.14 0.51
N VAL A 101 -0.79 8.90 0.05
CA VAL A 101 -0.65 10.36 -0.18
C VAL A 101 -0.31 11.08 1.12
N MET A 102 -0.94 10.64 2.22
CA MET A 102 -0.73 11.15 3.57
C MET A 102 0.76 11.00 3.92
N ALA A 103 1.31 9.79 3.89
CA ALA A 103 2.71 9.52 4.19
C ALA A 103 3.69 10.23 3.23
N ALA A 104 3.48 10.12 1.91
CA ALA A 104 4.37 10.71 0.91
C ALA A 104 4.47 12.23 1.05
N SER A 105 3.35 12.90 1.35
CA SER A 105 3.37 14.35 1.57
C SER A 105 4.09 14.77 2.86
N ARG A 106 4.11 13.94 3.92
CA ARG A 106 4.91 14.21 5.14
C ARG A 106 6.40 14.08 4.88
N VAL A 107 6.80 13.05 4.14
CA VAL A 107 8.20 12.88 3.73
C VAL A 107 8.65 14.05 2.85
N ALA A 108 7.83 14.45 1.87
CA ALA A 108 8.16 15.60 1.03
C ALA A 108 8.19 16.93 1.82
N PHE A 109 7.32 17.08 2.82
CA PHE A 109 7.34 18.22 3.74
C PHE A 109 8.62 18.28 4.58
N SER A 110 9.06 17.17 5.18
CA SER A 110 10.30 17.14 5.97
C SER A 110 11.53 17.41 5.09
N MET A 111 11.59 16.83 3.90
CA MET A 111 12.63 17.14 2.91
C MET A 111 12.63 18.61 2.47
N GLY A 112 11.45 19.23 2.35
CA GLY A 112 11.32 20.66 2.04
C GLY A 112 11.71 21.58 3.21
N ARG A 113 11.63 21.09 4.45
CA ARG A 113 12.12 21.80 5.66
C ARG A 113 13.64 21.78 5.70
N ASP A 114 14.22 20.64 5.33
CA ASP A 114 15.66 20.39 5.36
C ASP A 114 16.38 20.88 4.08
N LEU A 115 15.67 21.62 3.20
CA LEU A 115 16.16 22.21 1.94
C LEU A 115 16.63 21.20 0.87
N TRP A 116 16.27 19.93 1.00
CA TRP A 116 16.48 18.90 -0.04
C TRP A 116 15.44 18.99 -1.17
N LEU A 117 14.25 19.53 -0.87
CA LEU A 117 13.21 19.89 -1.84
C LEU A 117 12.93 21.39 -1.78
N PRO A 118 12.22 21.97 -2.78
CA PRO A 118 11.86 23.38 -2.76
C PRO A 118 11.21 23.78 -1.44
N LYS A 119 11.70 24.84 -0.81
CA LYS A 119 11.23 25.34 0.51
C LYS A 119 9.71 25.54 0.56
N ARG A 120 9.05 25.76 -0.58
CA ARG A 120 7.59 25.88 -0.66
C ARG A 120 6.86 24.60 -0.18
N MET A 121 7.48 23.43 -0.28
CA MET A 121 6.87 22.16 0.17
C MET A 121 6.79 22.05 1.70
N SER A 122 7.52 22.88 2.46
CA SER A 122 7.41 22.96 3.92
C SER A 122 6.35 23.96 4.42
N PHE A 123 5.53 24.55 3.53
CA PHE A 123 4.45 25.44 3.98
C PHE A 123 3.23 24.67 4.49
N ILE A 124 2.85 24.98 5.73
CA ILE A 124 1.65 24.46 6.37
C ILE A 124 0.48 25.41 6.13
N HIS A 125 -0.68 24.87 5.78
CA HIS A 125 -1.90 25.65 5.62
C HIS A 125 -2.35 26.24 6.98
N PRO A 126 -2.61 27.57 7.11
CA PRO A 126 -2.87 28.20 8.40
C PRO A 126 -4.07 27.64 9.17
N GLN A 127 -5.18 27.35 8.48
CA GLN A 127 -6.41 26.83 9.10
C GLN A 127 -6.42 25.30 9.26
N ARG A 128 -6.08 24.55 8.19
CA ARG A 128 -6.13 23.08 8.18
C ARG A 128 -4.91 22.41 8.85
N ARG A 129 -3.84 23.16 9.10
CA ARG A 129 -2.57 22.66 9.67
C ARG A 129 -1.96 21.49 8.90
N THR A 130 -2.14 21.44 7.58
CA THR A 130 -1.60 20.40 6.69
C THR A 130 -0.63 20.96 5.65
N PRO A 131 0.35 20.16 5.17
CA PRO A 131 1.31 20.58 4.15
C PRO A 131 0.70 20.56 2.75
N HIS A 132 -0.23 21.50 2.49
CA HIS A 132 -1.06 21.53 1.28
C HIS A 132 -0.28 21.55 -0.05
N ILE A 133 0.86 22.23 -0.12
CA ILE A 133 1.70 22.26 -1.35
C ILE A 133 2.35 20.89 -1.58
N ALA A 134 2.85 20.25 -0.53
CA ALA A 134 3.40 18.91 -0.64
C ALA A 134 2.33 17.90 -1.10
N ILE A 135 1.12 17.98 -0.54
CA ILE A 135 -0.03 17.15 -0.93
C ILE A 135 -0.40 17.36 -2.41
N LEU A 136 -0.45 18.60 -2.88
CA LEU A 136 -0.84 18.90 -4.27
C LEU A 136 0.20 18.37 -5.25
N ILE A 137 1.49 18.56 -4.96
CA ILE A 137 2.58 18.07 -5.82
C ILE A 137 2.62 16.54 -5.83
N THR A 138 2.56 15.88 -4.67
CA THR A 138 2.55 14.40 -4.62
C THR A 138 1.32 13.82 -5.32
N GLY A 139 0.15 14.43 -5.11
CA GLY A 139 -1.09 14.05 -5.79
C GLY A 139 -1.00 14.22 -7.31
N ALA A 140 -0.42 15.32 -7.80
CA ALA A 140 -0.24 15.56 -9.23
C ALA A 140 0.70 14.54 -9.87
N ILE A 141 1.80 14.18 -9.19
CA ILE A 141 2.72 13.14 -9.66
C ILE A 141 2.02 11.78 -9.73
N LEU A 142 1.30 11.40 -8.67
CA LEU A 142 0.54 10.14 -8.63
C LEU A 142 -0.52 10.08 -9.72
N LEU A 143 -1.25 11.17 -9.95
CA LEU A 143 -2.26 11.26 -11.01
C LEU A 143 -1.62 11.12 -12.38
N GLY A 144 -0.48 11.79 -12.62
CA GLY A 144 0.27 11.64 -13.87
C GLY A 144 0.68 10.19 -14.10
N MET A 145 1.26 9.54 -13.08
CA MET A 145 1.66 8.13 -13.16
C MET A 145 0.47 7.20 -13.43
N ALA A 146 -0.66 7.43 -12.75
CA ALA A 146 -1.87 6.64 -12.91
C ALA A 146 -2.48 6.74 -14.32
N LEU A 147 -2.31 7.89 -15.00
CA LEU A 147 -2.82 8.09 -16.35
C LEU A 147 -1.88 7.58 -17.44
N THR A 148 -0.57 7.49 -17.18
CA THR A 148 0.43 7.20 -18.23
C THR A 148 1.13 5.84 -18.10
N LEU A 149 1.18 5.21 -16.92
CA LEU A 149 1.91 3.96 -16.72
C LEU A 149 0.98 2.75 -16.52
N PRO A 150 1.35 1.56 -17.06
CA PRO A 150 0.62 0.34 -16.81
C PRO A 150 0.84 -0.16 -15.38
N ILE A 151 -0.22 -0.67 -14.75
CA ILE A 151 -0.22 -1.09 -13.33
C ILE A 151 0.85 -2.13 -13.02
N GLU A 152 1.12 -3.05 -13.96
CA GLU A 152 2.13 -4.09 -13.81
C GLU A 152 3.54 -3.49 -13.70
N ALA A 153 3.88 -2.53 -14.56
CA ALA A 153 5.18 -1.87 -14.53
C ALA A 153 5.36 -1.04 -13.26
N VAL A 154 4.30 -0.32 -12.83
CA VAL A 154 4.32 0.44 -11.57
C VAL A 154 4.51 -0.50 -10.38
N GLY A 155 3.76 -1.61 -10.32
CA GLY A 155 3.87 -2.59 -9.24
C GLY A 155 5.24 -3.26 -9.16
N SER A 156 5.84 -3.61 -10.31
CA SER A 156 7.19 -4.17 -10.38
C SER A 156 8.26 -3.16 -9.98
N ALA A 157 8.19 -1.92 -10.50
CA ALA A 157 9.15 -0.87 -10.18
C ALA A 157 9.09 -0.47 -8.70
N ALA A 158 7.89 -0.27 -8.16
CA ALA A 158 7.70 0.01 -6.74
C ALA A 158 8.24 -1.13 -5.87
N SER A 159 7.92 -2.39 -6.21
CA SER A 159 8.46 -3.55 -5.46
C SER A 159 9.98 -3.57 -5.42
N LEU A 160 10.65 -3.26 -6.54
CA LEU A 160 12.11 -3.17 -6.60
C LEU A 160 12.65 -2.03 -5.73
N ILE A 161 12.08 -0.83 -5.83
CA ILE A 161 12.49 0.35 -5.06
C ILE A 161 12.35 0.09 -3.57
N PHE A 162 11.24 -0.51 -3.12
CA PHE A 162 11.05 -0.84 -1.72
C PHE A 162 12.01 -1.92 -1.24
N LEU A 163 12.25 -2.97 -2.02
CA LEU A 163 13.23 -4.01 -1.67
C LEU A 163 14.64 -3.41 -1.50
N LEU A 164 15.05 -2.53 -2.41
CA LEU A 164 16.33 -1.83 -2.31
C LEU A 164 16.37 -0.91 -1.08
N THR A 165 15.30 -0.17 -0.81
CA THR A 165 15.19 0.70 0.37
C THR A 165 15.32 -0.11 1.65
N PHE A 166 14.61 -1.23 1.78
CA PHE A 166 14.73 -2.12 2.93
C PHE A 166 16.11 -2.75 3.03
N ALA A 167 16.75 -3.12 1.92
CA ALA A 167 18.13 -3.60 1.94
C ALA A 167 19.07 -2.53 2.51
N PHE A 168 18.96 -1.27 2.05
CA PHE A 168 19.78 -0.18 2.56
C PHE A 168 19.50 0.14 4.03
N VAL A 169 18.24 0.16 4.46
CA VAL A 169 17.88 0.39 5.87
C VAL A 169 18.45 -0.70 6.77
N ASN A 170 18.34 -1.98 6.38
CA ASN A 170 18.90 -3.09 7.14
C ASN A 170 20.44 -3.03 7.18
N LEU A 171 21.09 -2.71 6.06
CA LEU A 171 22.54 -2.53 6.01
C LEU A 171 23.01 -1.38 6.90
N ALA A 172 22.31 -0.23 6.85
CA ALA A 172 22.61 0.91 7.71
C ALA A 172 22.42 0.57 9.19
N ALA A 173 21.36 -0.16 9.55
CA ALA A 173 21.13 -0.62 10.92
C ALA A 173 22.24 -1.54 11.44
N ILE A 174 22.77 -2.43 10.58
CA ILE A 174 23.92 -3.28 10.92
C ILE A 174 25.19 -2.42 11.10
N ALA A 175 25.42 -1.47 10.21
CA ALA A 175 26.59 -0.60 10.26
C ALA A 175 26.59 0.32 11.50
N LEU A 176 25.43 0.88 11.87
CA LEU A 176 25.25 1.75 13.05
C LEU A 176 25.29 0.99 14.39
N ARG A 177 25.11 -0.34 14.35
CA ARG A 177 25.29 -1.21 15.53
C ARG A 177 26.74 -1.63 15.77
N ARG A 178 27.66 -1.31 14.85
CA ARG A 178 29.10 -1.47 15.01
C ARG A 178 29.73 -0.15 15.45
#